data_AF-A0A7S4HRU3-F1
#
_entry.id   AF-A0A7S4HRU3-F1
#
_cell.length_a   1.000
_cell.length_b   1.000
_cell.length_c   1.000
_cell.angle_alpha   90.00
_cell.angle_beta   90.00
_cell.angle_gamma   90.00
#
_symmetry.space_group_name_H-M   'P 1'
#
loop_
_entity.id
_entity.type
_entity.pdbx_description
1 polymer ?
#
loop_
_entity_poly.entity_id
_entity_poly.type
_entity_poly.pdbx_seq_one_letter_code
_entity_poly.pdbx_strand_id
1 'polypeptide(L)'
;PQLPKDTVHPVTGKPMKTLTLRKIFTSQAKPKLYVPSRGPSLIWKTGDNLFADLSVMFMGEYLNHLWSKHKVNIQMQTYGIFPCGSDRGFIECVDNVCAVREYDF
;
A
#
# COMPACT_ATOMS: atom_id res chain seq x y z
N PRO A 1 -15.26 12.81 3.31
CA PRO A 1 -15.18 14.11 2.59
C PRO A 1 -15.24 13.91 1.08
N GLN A 2 -15.84 14.83 0.32
CA GLN A 2 -15.74 14.84 -1.14
C GLN A 2 -14.33 15.29 -1.54
N LEU A 3 -13.71 14.57 -2.47
CA LEU A 3 -12.37 14.87 -2.96
C LEU A 3 -12.43 15.84 -4.17
N PRO A 4 -11.34 16.58 -4.45
CA PRO A 4 -11.20 17.35 -5.69
C PRO A 4 -11.50 16.51 -6.94
N LYS A 5 -12.09 17.13 -7.97
CA LYS A 5 -12.59 16.44 -9.19
C LYS A 5 -11.54 15.60 -9.92
N ASP A 6 -10.26 15.97 -9.80
CA ASP A 6 -9.14 15.32 -10.50
C ASP A 6 -8.35 14.37 -9.59
N THR A 7 -8.88 14.02 -8.43
CA THR A 7 -8.21 13.09 -7.53
C THR A 7 -8.28 11.68 -8.11
N VAL A 8 -7.11 11.09 -8.34
CA VAL A 8 -6.97 9.70 -8.83
C VAL A 8 -6.48 8.76 -7.74
N HIS A 9 -6.91 7.51 -7.80
CA HIS A 9 -6.44 6.46 -6.93
C HIS A 9 -5.00 6.08 -7.30
N PRO A 10 -4.04 6.13 -6.37
CA PRO A 10 -2.62 5.96 -6.71
C PRO A 10 -2.27 4.56 -7.27
N VAL A 11 -2.90 3.50 -6.77
CA VAL A 11 -2.69 2.12 -7.29
C VAL A 11 -3.31 1.89 -8.67
N THR A 12 -4.53 2.39 -8.93
CA THR A 12 -5.31 1.99 -10.12
C THR A 12 -5.36 3.06 -11.20
N GLY A 13 -4.91 4.29 -10.91
CA GLY A 13 -5.06 5.47 -11.78
C GLY A 13 -6.51 5.93 -11.99
N LYS A 14 -7.50 5.27 -11.39
CA LYS A 14 -8.92 5.56 -11.61
C LYS A 14 -9.40 6.77 -10.79
N PRO A 15 -10.37 7.56 -11.26
CA PRO A 15 -10.94 8.66 -10.50
C PRO A 15 -11.51 8.21 -9.15
N MET A 16 -11.18 8.95 -8.10
CA MET A 16 -11.56 8.67 -6.71
C MET A 16 -12.45 9.79 -6.19
N LYS A 17 -13.75 9.49 -6.00
CA LYS A 17 -14.74 10.50 -5.58
C LYS A 17 -14.80 10.68 -4.07
N THR A 18 -14.60 9.60 -3.33
CA THR A 18 -14.67 9.58 -1.87
C THR A 18 -13.53 8.77 -1.29
N LEU A 19 -13.07 9.20 -0.12
CA LEU A 19 -12.09 8.50 0.70
C LEU A 19 -12.54 8.58 2.15
N THR A 20 -12.81 7.42 2.75
CA THR A 20 -13.40 7.32 4.09
C THR A 20 -12.38 6.74 5.06
N LEU A 21 -12.13 7.43 6.17
CA LEU A 21 -11.30 6.89 7.25
C LEU A 21 -12.04 5.73 7.91
N ARG A 22 -11.45 4.53 7.90
CA ARG A 22 -12.04 3.31 8.47
C ARG A 22 -11.41 2.92 9.81
N LYS A 23 -10.09 3.08 9.95
CA LYS A 23 -9.36 2.67 11.15
C LYS A 23 -8.14 3.56 11.37
N ILE A 24 -7.79 3.77 12.64
CA ILE A 24 -6.48 4.27 13.04
C ILE A 24 -5.76 3.11 13.73
N PHE A 25 -4.58 2.74 13.24
CA PHE A 25 -3.82 1.65 13.81
C PHE A 25 -3.21 2.07 15.16
N THR A 26 -3.20 1.14 16.11
CA THR A 26 -2.60 1.32 17.43
C THR A 26 -1.08 1.19 17.32
N SER A 27 -0.43 2.26 16.89
CA SER A 27 1.04 2.42 16.93
C SER A 27 1.40 3.86 17.25
N GLN A 28 2.68 4.13 17.58
CA GLN A 28 3.14 5.48 17.92
C GLN A 28 2.87 6.49 16.79
N ALA A 29 3.07 6.09 15.54
CA ALA A 29 2.85 6.92 14.36
C ALA A 29 1.36 7.08 13.97
N LYS A 30 0.45 6.33 14.60
CA LYS A 30 -1.00 6.31 14.32
C LYS A 30 -1.37 6.29 12.82
N PRO A 31 -0.89 5.31 12.03
CA PRO A 31 -1.27 5.17 10.62
C PRO A 31 -2.78 5.11 10.44
N LYS A 32 -3.27 5.62 9.30
CA LYS A 32 -4.70 5.77 9.04
C LYS A 32 -5.11 4.91 7.84
N LEU A 33 -6.04 3.98 8.04
CA LEU A 33 -6.64 3.19 6.96
C LEU A 33 -7.78 3.98 6.33
N TYR A 34 -7.65 4.26 5.04
CA TYR A 34 -8.67 4.87 4.22
C TYR A 34 -9.22 3.88 3.20
N VAL A 35 -10.54 3.89 3.03
CA VAL A 35 -11.26 3.10 2.02
C VAL A 35 -11.75 4.04 0.93
N PRO A 36 -11.25 3.91 -0.31
CA PRO A 36 -11.72 4.70 -1.44
C PRO A 36 -13.05 4.16 -1.97
N SER A 37 -13.76 4.95 -2.79
CA SER A 37 -14.96 4.47 -3.50
C SER A 37 -14.69 3.31 -4.48
N ARG A 38 -13.45 3.20 -4.98
CA ARG A 38 -12.99 2.20 -5.95
C ARG A 38 -11.50 1.96 -5.75
N GLY A 39 -11.06 0.71 -5.94
CA GLY A 39 -9.66 0.30 -5.75
C GLY A 39 -9.40 -0.25 -4.34
N PRO A 40 -8.17 -0.69 -4.09
CA PRO A 40 -7.76 -1.25 -2.80
C PRO A 40 -7.76 -0.18 -1.70
N SER A 41 -7.83 -0.61 -0.44
CA SER A 41 -7.71 0.30 0.69
C SER A 41 -6.29 0.87 0.80
N LEU A 42 -6.14 2.05 1.38
CA LEU A 42 -4.86 2.76 1.47
C LEU A 42 -4.52 3.07 2.94
N ILE A 43 -3.30 2.77 3.35
CA ILE A 43 -2.74 3.15 4.65
C ILE A 43 -1.94 4.42 4.46
N TRP A 44 -2.35 5.50 5.11
CA TRP A 44 -1.57 6.73 5.20
C TRP A 44 -0.60 6.64 6.38
N LYS A 45 0.70 6.78 6.08
CA LYS A 45 1.79 6.78 7.06
C LYS A 45 2.47 8.15 7.08
N THR A 46 2.84 8.60 8.27
CA THR A 46 3.53 9.88 8.51
C THR A 46 4.69 9.67 9.48
N GLY A 47 5.72 10.50 9.39
CA GLY A 47 6.93 10.42 10.21
C GLY A 47 7.91 9.34 9.76
N ASP A 48 7.75 8.81 8.53
CA ASP A 48 8.63 7.77 7.99
C ASP A 48 8.92 8.00 6.51
N ASN A 49 10.12 7.65 6.09
CA ASN A 49 10.59 7.79 4.72
C ASN A 49 10.27 6.52 3.92
N LEU A 50 9.22 6.58 3.11
CA LEU A 50 8.73 5.45 2.30
C LEU A 50 9.55 5.16 1.03
N PHE A 51 10.60 5.93 0.72
CA PHE A 51 11.42 5.67 -0.47
C PHE A 51 12.21 4.35 -0.34
N ALA A 52 12.62 4.00 0.88
CA ALA A 52 13.28 2.72 1.14
C ALA A 52 12.32 1.55 0.89
N ASP A 53 11.11 1.60 1.46
CA ASP A 53 10.09 0.57 1.24
C ASP A 53 9.71 0.45 -0.25
N LEU A 54 9.53 1.59 -0.95
CA LEU A 54 9.25 1.62 -2.39
C LEU A 54 10.32 0.87 -3.19
N SER A 55 11.60 1.10 -2.86
CA SER A 55 12.72 0.46 -3.55
C SER A 55 12.70 -1.06 -3.37
N VAL A 56 12.36 -1.53 -2.17
CA VAL A 56 12.25 -2.97 -1.88
C VAL A 56 11.09 -3.60 -2.66
N MET A 57 9.91 -2.95 -2.69
CA MET A 57 8.77 -3.45 -3.46
C MET A 57 9.06 -3.48 -4.96
N PHE A 58 9.75 -2.47 -5.49
CA PHE A 58 10.19 -2.45 -6.89
C PHE A 58 11.12 -3.63 -7.22
N MET A 59 12.08 -3.93 -6.34
CA MET A 59 12.94 -5.11 -6.52
C MET A 59 12.16 -6.42 -6.44
N GLY A 60 11.14 -6.51 -5.56
CA GLY A 60 10.24 -7.66 -5.51
C GLY A 60 9.51 -7.91 -6.84
N GLU A 61 8.96 -6.86 -7.45
CA GLU A 61 8.32 -6.94 -8.77
C GLU A 61 9.31 -7.38 -9.87
N TYR A 62 10.52 -6.83 -9.84
CA TYR A 62 11.57 -7.22 -10.77
C TYR A 62 11.94 -8.71 -10.63
N LEU A 63 12.05 -9.21 -9.40
CA LEU A 63 12.32 -10.62 -9.14
C LEU A 63 11.16 -11.53 -9.60
N ASN A 64 9.91 -11.13 -9.35
CA ASN A 64 8.74 -11.83 -9.88
C ASN A 64 8.79 -11.95 -11.41
N HIS A 65 9.14 -10.86 -12.10
CA HIS A 65 9.30 -10.87 -13.55
C HIS A 65 10.41 -11.84 -13.98
N LEU A 66 11.56 -11.83 -13.30
CA LEU A 66 12.69 -12.71 -13.60
C LEU A 66 12.33 -14.18 -13.39
N TRP A 67 11.74 -14.55 -12.24
CA TRP A 67 11.31 -15.92 -11.96
C TRP A 67 10.28 -16.42 -12.95
N SER A 68 9.29 -15.59 -13.31
CA SER A 68 8.30 -15.92 -14.34
C SER A 68 8.97 -16.19 -15.69
N LYS A 69 9.93 -15.35 -16.11
CA LYS A 69 10.67 -15.52 -17.38
C LYS A 69 11.46 -16.83 -17.41
N HIS A 70 12.00 -17.25 -16.26
CA HIS A 70 12.79 -18.47 -16.12
C HIS A 70 11.96 -19.69 -15.66
N LYS A 71 10.62 -19.59 -15.63
CA LYS A 71 9.70 -20.68 -15.21
C LYS A 71 10.01 -21.22 -13.81
N VAL A 72 10.50 -20.38 -12.92
CA VAL A 72 10.70 -20.69 -11.51
C VAL A 72 9.37 -20.44 -10.79
N ASN A 73 8.85 -21.46 -10.09
CA ASN A 73 7.57 -21.37 -9.38
C ASN A 73 7.71 -20.67 -8.02
N ILE A 74 8.09 -19.41 -8.06
CA ILE A 74 8.18 -18.53 -6.89
C ILE A 74 7.44 -17.24 -7.24
N GLN A 75 6.58 -16.80 -6.32
CA GLN A 75 5.86 -15.54 -6.45
C GLN A 75 5.91 -14.82 -5.10
N MET A 76 6.47 -13.62 -5.10
CA MET A 76 6.44 -12.71 -3.97
C MET A 76 5.19 -11.83 -4.06
N GLN A 77 4.43 -11.73 -2.96
CA GLN A 77 3.37 -10.74 -2.87
C GLN A 77 3.97 -9.34 -2.69
N THR A 78 3.71 -8.49 -3.66
CA THR A 78 4.09 -7.06 -3.69
C THR A 78 2.84 -6.20 -3.50
N TYR A 79 3.04 -4.93 -3.11
CA TYR A 79 1.96 -3.97 -2.94
C TYR A 79 2.45 -2.55 -3.23
N GLY A 80 1.54 -1.67 -3.61
CA GLY A 80 1.85 -0.29 -3.99
C GLY A 80 2.35 0.56 -2.83
N ILE A 81 3.39 1.36 -3.08
CA ILE A 81 3.92 2.37 -2.15
C ILE A 81 4.03 3.69 -2.89
N PHE A 82 3.50 4.75 -2.29
CA PHE A 82 3.35 6.05 -2.91
C PHE A 82 3.88 7.14 -1.97
N PRO A 83 5.20 7.43 -2.01
CA PRO A 83 5.76 8.56 -1.28
C PRO A 83 5.09 9.87 -1.74
N CYS A 84 4.63 10.68 -0.79
CA CYS A 84 3.99 11.98 -1.04
C CYS A 84 4.80 13.13 -0.42
N GLY A 85 6.04 12.87 -0.02
CA GLY A 85 6.94 13.78 0.68
C GLY A 85 8.13 13.00 1.26
N SER A 86 9.00 13.69 1.98
CA SER A 86 10.16 13.09 2.65
C SER A 86 9.79 12.23 3.87
N ASP A 87 8.60 12.45 4.44
CA ASP A 87 8.18 11.88 5.73
C ASP A 87 6.76 11.29 5.70
N ARG A 88 6.16 11.11 4.51
CA ARG A 88 4.76 10.69 4.39
C ARG A 88 4.45 10.01 3.07
N GLY A 89 3.40 9.20 3.07
CA GLY A 89 2.79 8.68 1.85
C GLY A 89 1.75 7.61 2.11
N PHE A 90 1.30 6.99 1.02
CA PHE A 90 0.34 5.89 1.05
C PHE A 90 1.01 4.55 0.82
N ILE A 91 0.47 3.52 1.48
CA ILE A 91 0.78 2.12 1.25
C ILE A 91 -0.53 1.43 0.89
N GLU A 92 -0.54 0.60 -0.14
CA GLU A 92 -1.67 -0.26 -0.47
C GLU A 92 -1.90 -1.28 0.65
N CYS A 93 -3.13 -1.39 1.13
CA CYS A 93 -3.52 -2.37 2.11
C CYS A 93 -3.84 -3.69 1.39
N VAL A 94 -3.07 -4.73 1.68
CA VAL A 94 -3.36 -6.09 1.21
C VAL A 94 -4.47 -6.66 2.10
N ASP A 95 -5.52 -7.18 1.48
CA ASP A 95 -6.65 -7.79 2.20
C ASP A 95 -6.36 -9.24 2.59
N ASN A 96 -7.07 -9.75 3.60
CA ASN A 96 -6.99 -11.16 4.06
C ASN A 96 -5.59 -11.63 4.48
N VAL A 97 -4.74 -10.71 4.96
CA VAL A 97 -3.44 -11.03 5.55
C VAL A 97 -3.38 -10.55 7.01
N CYS A 98 -2.62 -11.27 7.82
CA CYS A 98 -2.29 -10.88 9.20
C CYS A 98 -0.81 -11.10 9.46
N ALA A 99 -0.27 -10.42 10.48
CA ALA A 99 1.12 -10.58 10.86
C ALA A 99 1.34 -11.96 11.48
N VAL A 100 2.48 -12.61 11.21
CA VAL A 100 2.80 -13.95 11.73
C VAL A 100 2.68 -14.04 13.25
N ARG A 101 3.03 -12.97 13.98
CA ARG A 101 2.91 -12.87 15.44
C ARG A 101 1.47 -13.02 15.98
N GLU A 102 0.46 -12.92 15.12
CA GLU A 102 -0.95 -13.06 15.50
C GLU A 102 -1.42 -14.53 15.40
N TYR A 103 -0.56 -15.43 14.91
CA TYR A 103 -0.80 -16.86 14.98
C TYR A 103 -0.23 -17.43 16.28
N ASP A 104 -1.08 -18.16 17.02
CA ASP A 104 -0.64 -19.15 18.00
C ASP A 104 -0.32 -20.44 17.25
N PHE A 105 0.94 -20.89 17.30
CA PHE A 105 1.38 -22.16 16.75
C PHE A 105 1.35 -23.26 17.81
#